data_AF-A0A699WY18-F1
#
_entry.id   AF-A0A699WY18-F1
#
_cell.length_a   1.000
_cell.length_b   1.000
_cell.length_c   1.000
_cell.angle_alpha   90.00
_cell.angle_beta   90.00
_cell.angle_gamma   90.00
#
_symmetry.space_group_name_H-M   'P 1'
#
loop_
_entity.id
_entity.type
_entity.pdbx_description
1 polymer ?
#
loop_
_entity_poly.entity_id
_entity_poly.type
_entity_poly.pdbx_seq_one_letter_code
_entity_poly.pdbx_strand_id
1 'polypeptide(L)'
;GLFLDYYGMPHIESHLDPLVVFVDISYRAAAIPGTGDELINLTYTKDLAKFVVASLSLEKWEKVLRVYSDQASVKQIIQLAEEATGEIRTPRYCA
;
A
#
# COMPACT_ATOMS: atom_id res chain seq x y z
N GLY A 1 -6.37 2.93 -5.57
CA GLY A 1 -5.67 2.28 -4.46
C GLY A 1 -4.20 2.62 -4.54
N LEU A 2 -3.40 2.09 -3.63
CA LEU A 2 -1.94 2.20 -3.63
C LEU A 2 -1.32 0.81 -3.84
N PHE A 3 -0.09 0.78 -4.34
CA PHE A 3 0.65 -0.47 -4.51
C PHE A 3 1.35 -0.86 -3.21
N LEU A 4 1.25 -2.14 -2.83
CA LEU A 4 1.97 -2.68 -1.66
C LEU A 4 3.49 -2.69 -1.88
N ASP A 5 3.91 -2.68 -3.14
CA ASP A 5 5.29 -2.63 -3.58
C ASP A 5 6.12 -1.60 -2.80
N TYR A 6 5.55 -0.40 -2.59
CA TYR A 6 6.21 0.72 -1.93
C TYR A 6 6.61 0.46 -0.47
N TYR A 7 5.96 -0.50 0.21
CA TYR A 7 6.28 -0.88 1.58
C TYR A 7 7.21 -2.10 1.68
N GLY A 8 7.41 -2.83 0.57
CA GLY A 8 8.28 -4.01 0.55
C GLY A 8 9.62 -3.81 -0.13
N MET A 9 9.79 -2.77 -0.95
CA MET A 9 11.07 -2.50 -1.64
C MET A 9 12.21 -2.17 -0.66
N PRO A 10 13.46 -2.59 -0.94
CA PRO A 10 13.91 -3.37 -2.10
C PRO A 10 13.83 -4.90 -1.89
N HIS A 11 13.15 -5.37 -0.83
CA HIS A 11 13.14 -6.77 -0.40
C HIS A 11 12.13 -7.65 -1.13
N ILE A 12 11.27 -7.06 -1.98
CA ILE A 12 10.35 -7.76 -2.87
C ILE A 12 10.65 -7.39 -4.32
N GLU A 13 10.31 -8.29 -5.24
CA GLU A 13 10.39 -8.01 -6.66
C GLU A 13 9.33 -6.98 -7.07
N SER A 14 9.75 -5.93 -7.76
CA SER A 14 8.85 -4.94 -8.34
C SER A 14 9.45 -4.31 -9.60
N HIS A 15 8.57 -3.81 -10.47
CA HIS A 15 8.93 -3.06 -11.67
C HIS A 15 8.62 -1.56 -11.52
N LEU A 16 8.20 -1.12 -10.33
CA LEU A 16 7.97 0.29 -10.02
C LEU A 16 9.25 0.95 -9.53
N ASP A 17 9.36 2.25 -9.76
CA ASP A 17 10.37 3.06 -9.07
C ASP A 17 9.96 3.23 -7.59
N PRO A 18 10.95 3.30 -6.66
CA PRO A 18 10.66 3.55 -5.26
C PRO A 18 9.91 4.87 -5.05
N LEU A 19 8.83 4.81 -4.28
CA LEU A 19 8.04 5.96 -3.87
C LEU A 19 7.67 5.81 -2.40
N VAL A 20 7.84 6.87 -1.62
CA VAL A 20 7.41 6.91 -0.22
C VAL A 20 5.99 7.46 -0.15
N VAL A 21 5.07 6.67 0.40
CA VAL A 21 3.67 7.08 0.59
C VAL A 21 3.26 6.83 2.03
N PHE A 22 3.03 7.90 2.79
CA PHE A 22 2.66 7.93 4.22
C PHE A 22 3.69 7.34 5.19
N VAL A 23 4.28 6.17 4.90
CA VAL A 23 5.23 5.48 5.77
C VAL A 23 6.52 5.21 4.99
N ASP A 24 7.61 5.77 5.49
CA ASP A 24 8.98 5.49 5.06
C ASP A 24 9.61 4.49 6.03
N ILE A 25 9.53 3.21 5.67
CA ILE A 25 10.06 2.13 6.50
C ILE A 25 11.60 2.18 6.54
N SER A 26 12.25 2.61 5.46
CA SER A 26 13.71 2.68 5.38
C SER A 26 14.29 3.72 6.33
N TYR A 27 13.63 4.88 6.44
CA TYR A 27 14.04 5.96 7.35
C TYR A 27 13.27 5.98 8.67
N ARG A 28 12.42 4.98 8.92
CA ARG A 28 11.56 4.84 10.12
C ARG A 28 10.80 6.12 10.43
N ALA A 29 10.14 6.68 9.42
CA ALA A 29 9.36 7.91 9.52
C ALA A 29 7.98 7.72 8.90
N ALA A 30 6.97 8.38 9.46
CA ALA A 30 5.62 8.33 8.91
C ALA A 30 4.86 9.66 9.09
N ALA A 31 4.04 10.01 8.10
CA ALA A 31 3.10 11.10 8.16
C ALA A 31 1.67 10.54 8.11
N ILE A 32 0.85 10.93 9.08
CA ILE A 32 -0.54 10.47 9.19
C ILE A 32 -1.46 11.53 8.56
N PRO A 33 -2.06 11.28 7.40
CA PRO A 33 -3.08 12.19 6.85
C PRO A 33 -4.39 12.04 7.65
N GLY A 34 -5.02 13.16 8.00
CA GLY A 34 -6.31 13.14 8.70
C GLY A 34 -6.22 12.41 10.05
N THR A 35 -7.14 11.47 10.30
CA THR A 35 -7.12 10.67 11.53
C THR A 35 -6.17 9.48 11.43
N GLY A 36 -5.90 9.00 10.21
CA GLY A 36 -5.09 7.82 9.95
C GLY A 36 -5.83 6.50 10.15
N ASP A 37 -7.12 6.56 10.48
CA ASP A 37 -8.01 5.41 10.67
C ASP A 37 -8.75 5.03 9.38
N GLU A 38 -8.73 5.90 8.38
CA GLU A 38 -9.37 5.67 7.09
C GLU A 38 -8.68 4.51 6.34
N LEU A 39 -9.49 3.57 5.85
CA LEU A 39 -8.98 2.43 5.09
C LEU A 39 -8.55 2.83 3.68
N ILE A 40 -7.37 2.35 3.28
CA ILE A 40 -6.86 2.46 1.92
C ILE A 40 -6.79 1.08 1.25
N ASN A 41 -7.20 1.03 -0.02
CA ASN A 41 -7.10 -0.18 -0.84
C ASN A 41 -5.65 -0.38 -1.30
N LEU A 42 -5.11 -1.54 -1.00
CA LEU A 42 -3.74 -1.94 -1.25
C LEU A 42 -3.70 -3.16 -2.17
N THR A 43 -2.77 -3.20 -3.10
CA THR A 43 -2.63 -4.33 -4.03
C THR A 43 -1.17 -4.49 -4.43
N TYR A 44 -0.63 -5.70 -4.35
CA TYR A 44 0.69 -5.99 -4.89
C TYR A 44 0.62 -6.08 -6.43
N THR A 45 1.58 -5.48 -7.14
CA THR A 45 1.56 -5.42 -8.61
C THR A 45 1.42 -6.80 -9.28
N LYS A 46 2.03 -7.85 -8.72
CA LYS A 46 1.88 -9.21 -9.26
C LYS A 46 0.47 -9.76 -9.13
N ASP A 47 -0.24 -9.42 -8.06
CA ASP A 47 -1.64 -9.85 -7.90
C ASP A 47 -2.57 -9.03 -8.80
N LEU A 48 -2.28 -7.73 -8.99
CA LEU A 48 -2.98 -6.94 -10.01
C LEU A 48 -2.81 -7.56 -11.40
N ALA A 49 -1.61 -8.02 -11.77
CA ALA A 49 -1.39 -8.69 -13.04
C ALA A 49 -2.24 -9.96 -13.20
N LYS A 50 -2.39 -10.76 -12.15
CA LYS A 50 -3.29 -11.94 -12.17
C LYS A 50 -4.74 -11.52 -12.40
N PHE A 51 -5.21 -10.46 -11.75
CA PHE A 51 -6.56 -9.92 -11.97
C PHE A 51 -6.77 -9.45 -13.42
N VAL A 52 -5.77 -8.79 -14.01
CA VAL A 52 -5.80 -8.37 -15.41
C VAL A 52 -5.85 -9.58 -16.35
N VAL A 53 -5.03 -10.61 -16.12
CA VAL A 53 -5.07 -11.83 -16.93
C VAL A 53 -6.42 -12.53 -16.81
N ALA A 54 -6.97 -12.64 -15.59
CA ALA A 54 -8.28 -13.23 -15.37
C ALA A 54 -9.41 -12.42 -16.03
N SER A 55 -9.30 -11.09 -16.06
CA SER A 55 -10.33 -10.24 -16.68
C SER A 55 -10.42 -10.45 -18.20
N LEU A 56 -9.33 -10.87 -18.85
CA LEU A 56 -9.33 -11.26 -20.27
C LEU A 56 -10.25 -12.44 -20.57
N SER A 57 -10.59 -13.26 -19.57
CA SER A 57 -11.47 -14.43 -19.73
C SER A 57 -12.94 -14.13 -19.41
N LEU A 58 -13.30 -12.89 -19.07
CA LEU A 58 -14.69 -12.52 -18.81
C LEU A 58 -15.51 -12.52 -20.10
N GLU A 59 -16.68 -13.14 -20.08
CA GLU A 59 -17.63 -13.15 -21.21
C GLU A 59 -18.08 -11.73 -21.59
N LYS A 60 -18.20 -10.84 -20.61
CA LYS A 60 -18.55 -9.43 -20.80
C LYS A 60 -17.70 -8.55 -19.90
N TRP A 61 -17.23 -7.43 -20.46
CA TRP A 61 -16.51 -6.41 -19.73
C TRP A 61 -17.43 -5.26 -19.34
N GLU A 62 -17.55 -5.02 -18.05
CA GLU A 62 -18.17 -3.79 -17.55
C GLU A 62 -17.24 -2.60 -17.79
N LYS A 63 -17.81 -1.39 -17.91
CA LYS A 63 -17.03 -0.17 -18.16
C LYS A 63 -15.97 0.10 -17.08
N VAL A 64 -16.21 -0.37 -15.86
CA VAL A 64 -15.31 -0.21 -14.72
C VAL A 64 -15.20 -1.53 -13.99
N LEU A 65 -13.98 -2.07 -13.91
CA LEU A 65 -13.62 -3.17 -13.04
C LEU A 65 -12.81 -2.62 -11.86
N ARG A 66 -13.26 -2.93 -10.64
CA ARG A 66 -12.55 -2.55 -9.41
C ARG A 66 -11.95 -3.82 -8.81
N VAL A 67 -10.64 -3.80 -8.62
CA VAL A 67 -9.90 -4.88 -7.97
C VAL A 67 -9.04 -4.29 -6.87
N TYR A 68 -9.02 -4.99 -5.74
CA TYR A 68 -8.13 -4.71 -4.63
C TYR A 68 -7.87 -6.02 -3.89
N SER A 69 -6.69 -6.16 -3.32
CA SER A 69 -6.32 -7.35 -2.55
C SER A 69 -6.58 -7.15 -1.06
N ASP A 70 -6.11 -6.04 -0.51
CA ASP A 70 -6.10 -5.80 0.92
C ASP A 70 -6.56 -4.39 1.27
N GLN A 71 -6.93 -4.18 2.53
CA GLN A 71 -7.34 -2.90 3.09
C GLN A 71 -6.69 -2.69 4.45
N ALA A 72 -6.00 -1.57 4.61
CA ALA A 72 -5.40 -1.18 5.87
C ALA A 72 -5.51 0.32 6.08
N SER A 73 -5.52 0.77 7.33
CA SER A 73 -5.34 2.17 7.68
C SER A 73 -3.86 2.53 7.75
N VAL A 74 -3.54 3.83 7.70
CA VAL A 74 -2.14 4.28 7.85
C VAL A 74 -1.58 3.87 9.22
N LYS A 75 -2.39 3.92 10.29
CA LYS A 75 -1.97 3.45 11.61
C LYS A 75 -1.65 1.96 11.64
N GLN A 76 -2.45 1.13 10.95
CA GLN A 76 -2.16 -0.30 10.86
C GLN A 76 -0.85 -0.57 10.11
N ILE A 77 -0.57 0.17 9.04
CA ILE A 77 0.71 0.05 8.31
C ILE A 77 1.88 0.45 9.20
N ILE A 78 1.75 1.55 9.97
CA ILE A 78 2.76 1.97 10.95
C ILE A 78 2.99 0.87 11.98
N GLN A 79 1.92 0.32 12.57
CA GLN A 79 2.03 -0.76 13.56
C GLN A 79 2.77 -1.98 12.98
N LEU A 80 2.43 -2.42 11.77
CA LEU A 80 3.12 -3.54 11.11
C LEU A 80 4.60 -3.23 10.84
N ALA A 81 4.91 -2.00 10.43
CA ALA A 81 6.29 -1.56 10.24
C ALA A 81 7.06 -1.53 11.57
N GLU A 82 6.40 -1.16 12.67
CA GLU A 82 6.97 -1.16 14.01
C GLU A 82 7.28 -2.57 14.51
N GLU A 83 6.35 -3.50 14.31
CA GLU A 83 6.52 -4.91 14.64
C GLU A 83 7.70 -5.53 13.88
N ALA A 84 7.91 -5.12 12.62
CA ALA A 84 8.98 -5.64 11.76
C ALA A 84 10.34 -4.97 11.97
N THR A 85 10.37 -3.67 12.29
CA THR A 85 11.61 -2.87 12.22
C THR A 85 11.96 -2.09 13.49
N GLY A 86 11.08 -2.10 14.50
CA GLY A 86 11.17 -1.24 15.68
C GLY A 86 10.50 0.12 15.48
N GLU A 87 10.68 1.05 16.41
CA GLU A 87 9.95 2.33 16.46
C GLU A 87 9.95 3.14 15.14
N ILE A 88 8.77 3.63 14.75
CA ILE A 88 8.56 4.54 13.61
C ILE A 88 8.24 5.94 14.12
N ARG A 89 8.98 6.94 13.66
CA ARG A 89 8.80 8.34 14.08
C ARG A 89 7.64 8.98 13.34
N THR A 90 6.70 9.54 14.08
CA THR A 90 5.54 10.25 13.53
C THR A 90 5.60 11.75 13.86
N PRO A 91 6.13 12.61 12.98
CA PRO A 91 5.99 14.06 13.14
C PRO A 91 4.50 14.44 13.18
N ARG A 92 4.07 15.05 14.30
CA ARG A 92 2.75 15.69 14.38
C ARG A 92 2.83 17.01 13.63
N TYR A 93 2.27 17.07 12.42
CA TYR A 93 1.92 18.35 11.85
C TYR A 93 0.70 18.87 12.63
N CYS A 94 0.84 20.05 13.26
CA CYS A 94 -0.26 20.70 13.96
C CYS A 94 -1.42 20.89 12.98
N ALA A 95 -2.61 20.45 13.40
CA ALA A 95 -3.87 20.73 12.74
C ALA A 95 -4.19 22.24 12.75
#